data_AF-A0AAD4SGB1-F1
#
_entry.id   AF-A0AAD4SGB1-F1
#
_cell.length_a   1.000
_cell.length_b   1.000
_cell.length_c   1.000
_cell.angle_alpha   90.00
_cell.angle_beta   90.00
_cell.angle_gamma   90.00
#
_symmetry.space_group_name_H-M   'P 1'
#
loop_
_entity.id
_entity.type
_entity.pdbx_description
1 polymer ?
#
loop_
_entity_poly.entity_id
_entity_poly.type
_entity_poly.pdbx_seq_one_letter_code
_entity_poly.pdbx_strand_id
1 'polypeptide(L)'
;MPLTIQGQLSSPSDSTVSQYPFRMSGVIAKSENFTTRRSANYKASDWGHDFVQSLKSDYAEENYTRRSENLKEKVKLMFADQVCRGSLSSTLKLINVIQRLGVSYHFDGEIRASLDTINKKNYGWEKDDLFTRALRFRLLRQHRYEVSQDVFKQFMAEMTNTSSAGVLAEASFNDIEGVVSVYEASFYAFEGEDILDEARKLVTEILQEYLLSSAKDQGNTNSITERLVRHALELPFHWIARRVEARWYIDTYEMMQDMNPLLLEFAKLDFNILQAKYQEELKHISRWWKELGCIELLSFSRNRFVEMFVWSIWCHFEPEFDISRVEITKWGALATLVDDAYDVYGTLEELKMFTDAVERWDVNKIADLPDYMKVLYLAVYNTTNAIAYEVLKKRGLDILSDLKKVWADFCKAYFLEAKWYYSGYTPTFEEYMDNGWVSASGYSMPLYAYLLQGNEITKEALECIENHSSDFVRYSLMIIRLLDDLQTSSHEQERGDTPKAIQCYMHQNGVSETIAREHIKHMIHDLWKKMNGDEYSRSIFPRQFIDFVENYARSCHCIYQFEDWYGGKAGPGMKNRIVLLIEKPIPIKKNSLT
;
A
#
# COMPACT_ATOMS: atom_id res chain seq x y z
N MET A 1 -27.63 56.56 -56.36
CA MET A 1 -28.84 56.34 -57.19
C MET A 1 -29.79 55.43 -56.41
N PRO A 2 -31.09 55.76 -56.37
CA PRO A 2 -32.00 55.41 -55.28
C PRO A 2 -32.86 54.18 -55.61
N LEU A 3 -33.50 53.57 -54.61
CA LEU A 3 -34.97 53.50 -54.54
C LEU A 3 -35.47 52.83 -53.25
N THR A 4 -36.27 53.62 -52.54
CA THR A 4 -37.11 53.37 -51.37
C THR A 4 -38.32 52.51 -51.71
N ILE A 5 -38.79 51.66 -50.79
CA ILE A 5 -40.23 51.40 -50.61
C ILE A 5 -40.54 51.28 -49.10
N GLN A 6 -41.43 52.16 -48.63
CA GLN A 6 -42.09 52.14 -47.32
C GLN A 6 -43.33 51.23 -47.34
N GLY A 7 -43.69 50.69 -46.18
CA GLY A 7 -45.03 50.19 -45.90
C GLY A 7 -45.25 50.00 -44.40
N GLN A 8 -45.90 50.98 -43.75
CA GLN A 8 -46.51 50.84 -42.44
C GLN A 8 -47.95 50.33 -42.60
N LEU A 9 -48.43 49.46 -41.69
CA LEU A 9 -49.54 49.75 -40.76
C LEU A 9 -50.06 48.48 -40.03
N SER A 10 -50.62 48.75 -38.85
CA SER A 10 -51.59 47.97 -38.05
C SER A 10 -51.09 46.92 -37.05
N SER A 11 -51.16 47.31 -35.76
CA SER A 11 -51.47 46.43 -34.61
C SER A 11 -53.01 46.28 -34.50
N PRO A 12 -53.55 45.27 -33.79
CA PRO A 12 -53.75 45.42 -32.34
C PRO A 12 -53.71 44.12 -31.49
N SER A 13 -53.87 44.35 -30.18
CA SER A 13 -54.38 43.51 -29.07
C SER A 13 -53.43 42.56 -28.31
N ASP A 14 -53.03 43.07 -27.14
CA ASP A 14 -53.26 42.52 -25.79
C ASP A 14 -53.03 41.03 -25.48
N SER A 15 -52.03 40.79 -24.63
CA SER A 15 -52.25 40.06 -23.39
C SER A 15 -51.18 40.43 -22.35
N THR A 16 -51.64 41.07 -21.28
CA THR A 16 -50.95 41.43 -20.05
C THR A 16 -50.66 40.20 -19.19
N VAL A 17 -49.41 40.02 -18.71
CA VAL A 17 -49.15 39.40 -17.41
C VAL A 17 -48.02 40.15 -16.70
N SER A 18 -48.36 40.57 -15.48
CA SER A 18 -47.66 41.41 -14.53
C SER A 18 -46.29 40.89 -14.08
N GLN A 19 -45.27 41.77 -14.14
CA GLN A 19 -44.02 41.64 -13.40
C GLN A 19 -44.24 41.94 -11.91
N TYR A 20 -43.93 40.98 -11.04
CA TYR A 20 -43.72 41.24 -9.62
C TYR A 20 -42.21 41.33 -9.34
N PRO A 21 -41.66 42.47 -8.88
CA PRO A 21 -40.32 42.49 -8.32
C PRO A 21 -40.41 42.03 -6.85
N PHE A 22 -39.92 40.82 -6.56
CA PHE A 22 -39.68 40.41 -5.19
C PHE A 22 -38.54 41.25 -4.60
N ARG A 23 -38.91 42.20 -3.76
CA ARG A 23 -38.01 43.02 -2.96
C ARG A 23 -37.71 42.23 -1.68
N MET A 24 -36.56 41.55 -1.61
CA MET A 24 -36.06 41.04 -0.33
C MET A 24 -35.41 42.19 0.44
N SER A 25 -36.17 42.76 1.38
CA SER A 25 -35.65 43.63 2.44
C SER A 25 -35.43 42.79 3.70
N GLY A 26 -34.21 42.83 4.24
CA GLY A 26 -33.91 42.28 5.57
C GLY A 26 -32.54 41.61 5.67
N VAL A 27 -31.45 42.36 5.47
CA VAL A 27 -30.13 41.95 5.95
C VAL A 27 -30.15 42.09 7.47
N ILE A 28 -30.34 40.97 8.17
CA ILE A 28 -29.86 40.84 9.55
C ILE A 28 -28.34 40.79 9.43
N ALA A 29 -27.66 41.83 9.90
CA ALA A 29 -26.21 41.79 10.07
C ALA A 29 -25.89 40.67 11.08
N LYS A 30 -25.60 39.47 10.56
CA LYS A 30 -24.77 38.51 11.31
C LYS A 30 -23.41 39.18 11.44
N SER A 31 -22.92 39.31 12.66
CA SER A 31 -21.51 39.56 12.89
C SER A 31 -20.73 38.47 12.16
N GLU A 32 -20.14 38.81 11.02
CA GLU A 32 -19.15 37.97 10.36
C GLU A 32 -17.94 37.93 11.28
N ASN A 33 -17.95 36.97 12.22
CA ASN A 33 -16.69 36.41 12.68
C ASN A 33 -16.07 35.78 11.44
N PHE A 34 -15.15 36.48 10.80
CA PHE A 34 -14.30 35.91 9.76
C PHE A 34 -13.47 34.80 10.41
N THR A 35 -13.99 33.57 10.39
CA THR A 35 -13.19 32.40 10.75
C THR A 35 -12.14 32.21 9.67
N THR A 36 -10.92 32.66 9.94
CA THR A 36 -9.78 32.43 9.06
C THR A 36 -9.49 30.93 8.99
N ARG A 37 -9.62 30.34 7.80
CA ARG A 37 -9.36 28.90 7.55
C ARG A 37 -7.94 28.69 7.06
N ARG A 38 -7.26 27.66 7.56
CA ARG A 38 -6.00 27.19 6.96
C ARG A 38 -6.30 26.43 5.68
N SER A 39 -5.32 26.38 4.80
CA SER A 39 -5.34 25.62 3.55
C SER A 39 -3.95 25.02 3.33
N ALA A 40 -3.90 23.74 2.99
CA ALA A 40 -2.67 23.08 2.58
C ALA A 40 -2.33 23.28 1.10
N ASN A 41 -3.17 24.00 0.35
CA ASN A 41 -2.99 24.30 -1.08
C ASN A 41 -2.73 23.04 -1.93
N TYR A 42 -3.55 22.02 -1.72
CA TYR A 42 -3.42 20.74 -2.42
C TYR A 42 -3.55 20.88 -3.94
N LYS A 43 -2.76 20.09 -4.66
CA LYS A 43 -2.87 19.98 -6.11
C LYS A 43 -4.08 19.14 -6.51
N ALA A 44 -4.69 19.52 -7.64
CA ALA A 44 -5.72 18.72 -8.29
C ALA A 44 -5.22 17.30 -8.60
N SER A 45 -6.15 16.34 -8.73
CA SER A 45 -5.81 14.98 -9.15
C SER A 45 -5.35 14.97 -10.62
N ASP A 46 -4.34 14.17 -10.90
CA ASP A 46 -3.91 13.87 -12.27
C ASP A 46 -4.91 12.98 -13.03
N TRP A 47 -5.86 12.37 -12.31
CA TRP A 47 -6.72 11.29 -12.81
C TRP A 47 -8.20 11.66 -12.73
N GLY A 48 -8.64 12.51 -13.65
CA GLY A 48 -10.04 12.95 -13.73
C GLY A 48 -11.02 11.80 -14.03
N HIS A 49 -12.29 12.01 -13.68
CA HIS A 49 -13.35 11.02 -13.93
C HIS A 49 -13.41 10.58 -15.40
N ASP A 50 -13.37 11.52 -16.34
CA ASP A 50 -13.47 11.21 -17.77
C ASP A 50 -12.29 10.35 -18.26
N PHE A 51 -11.08 10.61 -17.74
CA PHE A 51 -9.92 9.76 -18.01
C PHE A 51 -10.16 8.33 -17.50
N VAL A 52 -10.58 8.17 -16.24
CA VAL A 52 -10.85 6.85 -15.66
C VAL A 52 -11.94 6.11 -16.43
N GLN A 53 -13.03 6.77 -16.81
CA GLN A 53 -14.10 6.16 -17.61
C GLN A 53 -13.63 5.78 -19.02
N SER A 54 -12.61 6.47 -19.55
CA SER A 54 -12.05 6.18 -20.89
C SER A 54 -11.13 4.97 -20.95
N LEU A 55 -10.68 4.44 -19.80
CA LEU A 55 -9.80 3.26 -19.74
C LEU A 55 -10.43 2.08 -20.47
N LYS A 56 -9.64 1.36 -21.27
CA LYS A 56 -10.07 0.18 -22.01
C LYS A 56 -8.96 -0.86 -21.99
N SER A 57 -9.36 -2.13 -21.96
CA SER A 57 -8.43 -3.26 -22.04
C SER A 57 -9.04 -4.37 -22.89
N ASP A 58 -8.27 -4.84 -23.86
CA ASP A 58 -8.62 -6.01 -24.67
C ASP A 58 -8.45 -7.32 -23.87
N TYR A 59 -7.77 -7.27 -22.72
CA TYR A 59 -7.46 -8.45 -21.90
C TYR A 59 -8.62 -8.95 -21.04
N ALA A 60 -9.79 -8.33 -21.16
CA ALA A 60 -11.05 -8.84 -20.61
C ALA A 60 -11.68 -9.96 -21.47
N GLU A 61 -11.16 -10.19 -22.69
CA GLU A 61 -11.68 -11.21 -23.60
C GLU A 61 -11.40 -12.65 -23.11
N GLU A 62 -12.30 -13.58 -23.47
CA GLU A 62 -12.25 -14.99 -23.03
C GLU A 62 -11.02 -15.75 -23.56
N ASN A 63 -10.50 -15.36 -24.72
CA ASN A 63 -9.31 -15.95 -25.34
C ASN A 63 -8.06 -15.83 -24.45
N TYR A 64 -7.81 -14.67 -23.85
CA TYR A 64 -6.67 -14.43 -22.95
C TYR A 64 -6.81 -15.23 -21.67
N THR A 65 -8.01 -15.28 -21.10
CA THR A 65 -8.30 -16.09 -19.91
C THR A 65 -8.04 -17.57 -20.20
N ARG A 66 -8.55 -18.08 -21.33
CA ARG A 66 -8.32 -19.47 -21.75
C ARG A 66 -6.85 -19.79 -21.99
N ARG A 67 -6.09 -18.87 -22.59
CA ARG A 67 -4.63 -19.04 -22.77
C ARG A 67 -3.91 -19.05 -21.42
N SER A 68 -4.29 -18.16 -20.50
CA SER A 68 -3.74 -18.09 -19.15
C SER A 68 -3.95 -19.41 -18.39
N GLU A 69 -5.16 -19.97 -18.41
CA GLU A 69 -5.45 -21.27 -17.77
C GLU A 69 -4.64 -22.43 -18.37
N ASN A 70 -4.47 -22.46 -19.70
CA ASN A 70 -3.61 -23.45 -20.34
C ASN A 70 -2.14 -23.33 -19.92
N LEU A 71 -1.63 -22.10 -19.74
CA LEU A 71 -0.26 -21.88 -19.29
C LEU A 71 -0.10 -22.21 -17.80
N LYS A 72 -1.10 -21.92 -16.96
CA LYS A 72 -1.14 -22.32 -15.55
C LYS A 72 -0.94 -23.83 -15.40
N GLU A 73 -1.66 -24.64 -16.17
CA GLU A 73 -1.47 -26.10 -16.15
C GLU A 73 -0.07 -26.54 -16.61
N LYS A 74 0.52 -25.85 -17.60
CA LYS A 74 1.92 -26.11 -17.98
C LYS A 74 2.91 -25.79 -16.86
N VAL A 75 2.69 -24.70 -16.11
CA VAL A 75 3.54 -24.34 -14.97
C VAL A 75 3.41 -25.36 -13.84
N LYS A 76 2.21 -25.91 -13.57
CA LYS A 76 2.04 -27.03 -12.64
C LYS A 76 2.88 -28.25 -13.02
N LEU A 77 2.95 -28.59 -14.31
CA LEU A 77 3.81 -29.67 -14.78
C LEU A 77 5.30 -29.40 -14.53
N MET A 78 5.73 -28.14 -14.49
CA MET A 78 7.11 -27.78 -14.14
C MET A 78 7.41 -28.14 -12.68
N PHE A 79 6.48 -27.90 -11.75
CA PHE A 79 6.64 -28.35 -10.35
C PHE A 79 6.76 -29.87 -10.26
N ALA A 80 5.90 -30.61 -10.98
CA ALA A 80 5.97 -32.08 -11.01
C ALA A 80 7.33 -32.57 -11.54
N ASP A 81 7.85 -31.97 -12.61
CA ASP A 81 9.17 -32.28 -13.16
C ASP A 81 10.30 -32.00 -12.15
N GLN A 82 10.25 -30.87 -11.42
CA GLN A 82 11.22 -30.59 -10.36
C GLN A 82 11.22 -31.64 -9.26
N VAL A 83 10.02 -32.06 -8.82
CA VAL A 83 9.86 -33.13 -7.81
C VAL A 83 10.46 -34.44 -8.33
N CYS A 84 10.20 -34.81 -9.59
CA CYS A 84 10.77 -36.02 -10.21
C CYS A 84 12.30 -35.99 -10.31
N ARG A 85 12.89 -34.84 -10.67
CA ARG A 85 14.35 -34.69 -10.79
C ARG A 85 15.05 -34.59 -9.44
N GLY A 86 14.35 -34.18 -8.40
CA GLY A 86 14.89 -34.05 -7.04
C GLY A 86 15.94 -32.96 -6.87
N SER A 87 16.02 -31.99 -7.79
CA SER A 87 16.98 -30.89 -7.71
C SER A 87 16.49 -29.80 -6.75
N LEU A 88 17.15 -29.68 -5.59
CA LEU A 88 16.85 -28.66 -4.57
C LEU A 88 16.96 -27.24 -5.15
N SER A 89 18.12 -26.90 -5.73
CA SER A 89 18.39 -25.56 -6.28
C SER A 89 17.38 -25.18 -7.36
N SER A 90 17.07 -26.09 -8.30
CA SER A 90 16.10 -25.81 -9.37
C SER A 90 14.68 -25.62 -8.84
N THR A 91 14.27 -26.39 -7.82
CA THR A 91 12.97 -26.23 -7.16
C THR A 91 12.86 -24.86 -6.46
N LEU A 92 13.89 -24.47 -5.71
CA LEU A 92 13.95 -23.18 -5.03
C LEU A 92 13.93 -22.01 -6.03
N LYS A 93 14.70 -22.12 -7.13
CA LYS A 93 14.72 -21.13 -8.22
C LYS A 93 13.34 -20.96 -8.86
N LEU A 94 12.64 -22.07 -9.14
CA LEU A 94 11.28 -22.02 -9.71
C LEU A 94 10.31 -21.30 -8.78
N ILE A 95 10.30 -21.63 -7.48
CA ILE A 95 9.45 -20.97 -6.48
C ILE A 95 9.78 -19.48 -6.42
N ASN A 96 11.06 -19.12 -6.38
CA ASN A 96 11.51 -17.73 -6.34
C ASN A 96 11.01 -16.93 -7.54
N VAL A 97 11.19 -17.46 -8.76
CA VAL A 97 10.76 -16.80 -10.00
C VAL A 97 9.24 -16.63 -10.01
N ILE A 98 8.48 -17.66 -9.66
CA ILE A 98 7.01 -17.62 -9.62
C ILE A 98 6.50 -16.56 -8.63
N GLN A 99 7.12 -16.45 -7.45
CA GLN A 99 6.78 -15.43 -6.46
C GLN A 99 7.12 -14.02 -6.94
N ARG A 100 8.33 -13.80 -7.47
CA ARG A 100 8.74 -12.49 -7.99
C ARG A 100 7.95 -12.07 -9.23
N LEU A 101 7.47 -13.00 -10.05
CA LEU A 101 6.57 -12.72 -11.17
C LEU A 101 5.13 -12.40 -10.73
N GLY A 102 4.80 -12.53 -9.43
CA GLY A 102 3.49 -12.19 -8.89
C GLY A 102 2.39 -13.19 -9.24
N VAL A 103 2.74 -14.43 -9.60
CA VAL A 103 1.78 -15.48 -10.00
C VAL A 103 1.74 -16.65 -9.02
N SER A 104 2.39 -16.54 -7.86
CA SER A 104 2.47 -17.62 -6.86
C SER A 104 1.11 -18.01 -6.28
N TYR A 105 0.16 -17.07 -6.20
CA TYR A 105 -1.19 -17.32 -5.67
C TYR A 105 -1.96 -18.39 -6.47
N HIS A 106 -1.53 -18.70 -7.70
CA HIS A 106 -2.08 -19.81 -8.49
C HIS A 106 -1.57 -21.19 -8.09
N PHE A 107 -0.50 -21.26 -7.29
CA PHE A 107 0.30 -22.47 -7.04
C PHE A 107 0.62 -22.68 -5.55
N ASP A 108 -0.20 -22.15 -4.64
CA ASP A 108 0.05 -22.25 -3.19
C ASP A 108 0.19 -23.70 -2.72
N GLY A 109 -0.60 -24.61 -3.30
CA GLY A 109 -0.53 -26.05 -2.99
C GLY A 109 0.80 -26.67 -3.40
N GLU A 110 1.24 -26.42 -4.63
CA GLU A 110 2.49 -26.93 -5.19
C GLU A 110 3.71 -26.35 -4.46
N ILE A 111 3.69 -25.05 -4.14
CA ILE A 111 4.75 -24.38 -3.39
C ILE A 111 4.85 -24.98 -1.98
N ARG A 112 3.72 -25.11 -1.27
CA ARG A 112 3.69 -25.68 0.08
C ARG A 112 4.21 -27.11 0.10
N ALA A 113 3.74 -27.97 -0.81
CA ALA A 113 4.20 -29.35 -0.90
C ALA A 113 5.71 -29.47 -1.17
N SER A 114 6.24 -28.58 -2.01
CA SER A 114 7.67 -28.50 -2.31
C SER A 114 8.48 -28.08 -1.09
N LEU A 115 8.06 -27.02 -0.39
CA LEU A 115 8.74 -26.52 0.80
C LEU A 115 8.64 -27.49 1.97
N ASP A 116 7.52 -28.18 2.16
CA ASP A 116 7.38 -29.27 3.14
C ASP A 116 8.41 -30.38 2.89
N THR A 117 8.62 -30.74 1.62
CA THR A 117 9.61 -31.76 1.25
C THR A 117 11.04 -31.29 1.52
N ILE A 118 11.33 -30.03 1.22
CA ILE A 118 12.65 -29.41 1.46
C ILE A 118 12.91 -29.29 2.97
N ASN A 119 11.90 -28.90 3.74
CA ASN A 119 11.99 -28.78 5.20
C ASN A 119 12.14 -30.15 5.87
N LYS A 120 11.47 -31.20 5.39
CA LYS A 120 11.67 -32.57 5.91
C LYS A 120 13.10 -33.08 5.71
N LYS A 121 13.79 -32.60 4.67
CA LYS A 121 15.21 -32.87 4.41
C LYS A 121 16.10 -31.81 5.08
N ASN A 122 15.85 -31.45 6.34
CA ASN A 122 16.56 -30.39 7.08
C ASN A 122 18.02 -30.73 7.47
N TYR A 123 18.78 -31.29 6.55
CA TYR A 123 20.20 -31.61 6.68
C TYR A 123 20.91 -31.25 5.38
N GLY A 124 22.24 -31.17 5.39
CA GLY A 124 23.03 -30.91 4.19
C GLY A 124 23.20 -29.44 3.81
N TRP A 125 22.88 -28.50 4.71
CA TRP A 125 23.07 -27.05 4.49
C TRP A 125 24.53 -26.70 4.17
N GLU A 126 25.49 -27.48 4.69
CA GLU A 126 26.92 -27.34 4.44
C GLU A 126 27.33 -27.67 2.99
N LYS A 127 26.49 -28.39 2.25
CA LYS A 127 26.73 -28.74 0.83
C LYS A 127 26.09 -27.75 -0.13
N ASP A 128 25.19 -26.91 0.36
CA ASP A 128 24.54 -25.88 -0.43
C ASP A 128 25.54 -24.74 -0.68
N ASP A 129 25.65 -24.31 -1.96
CA ASP A 129 26.30 -23.06 -2.33
C ASP A 129 25.59 -21.86 -1.69
N LEU A 130 26.24 -20.69 -1.65
CA LEU A 130 25.74 -19.53 -0.91
C LEU A 130 24.36 -19.09 -1.40
N PHE A 131 24.16 -19.03 -2.72
CA PHE A 131 22.86 -18.73 -3.33
C PHE A 131 21.79 -19.71 -2.89
N THR A 132 22.02 -21.01 -3.05
CA THR A 132 21.05 -22.06 -2.71
C THR A 132 20.73 -22.04 -1.22
N ARG A 133 21.74 -21.87 -0.36
CA ARG A 133 21.60 -21.80 1.10
C ARG A 133 20.73 -20.61 1.53
N ALA A 134 21.07 -19.42 1.03
CA ALA A 134 20.35 -18.19 1.39
C ALA A 134 18.91 -18.21 0.86
N LEU A 135 18.72 -18.68 -0.38
CA LEU A 135 17.40 -18.82 -0.98
C LEU A 135 16.54 -19.84 -0.22
N ARG A 136 17.12 -20.98 0.16
CA ARG A 136 16.45 -21.99 0.99
C ARG A 136 16.01 -21.43 2.32
N PHE A 137 16.90 -20.75 3.04
CA PHE A 137 16.59 -20.08 4.31
C PHE A 137 15.42 -19.10 4.12
N ARG A 138 15.53 -18.20 3.14
CA ARG A 138 14.53 -17.17 2.87
C ARG A 138 13.16 -17.77 2.57
N LEU A 139 13.07 -18.72 1.64
CA LEU A 139 11.80 -19.32 1.25
C LEU A 139 11.16 -20.10 2.40
N LEU A 140 11.96 -20.81 3.21
CA LEU A 140 11.45 -21.50 4.39
C LEU A 140 10.92 -20.49 5.44
N ARG A 141 11.68 -19.45 5.79
CA ARG A 141 11.22 -18.41 6.74
C ARG A 141 9.98 -17.66 6.24
N GLN A 142 9.95 -17.31 4.94
CA GLN A 142 8.80 -16.65 4.30
C GLN A 142 7.52 -17.48 4.41
N HIS A 143 7.65 -18.81 4.35
CA HIS A 143 6.55 -19.76 4.52
C HIS A 143 6.40 -20.26 5.97
N ARG A 144 7.03 -19.57 6.92
CA ARG A 144 6.90 -19.77 8.38
C ARG A 144 7.48 -21.08 8.92
N TYR A 145 8.43 -21.67 8.22
CA TYR A 145 9.25 -22.73 8.80
C TYR A 145 10.33 -22.12 9.71
N GLU A 146 10.58 -22.78 10.83
CA GLU A 146 11.65 -22.42 11.74
C GLU A 146 13.00 -22.90 11.18
N VAL A 147 13.89 -21.96 10.89
CA VAL A 147 15.24 -22.23 10.39
C VAL A 147 16.22 -21.35 11.14
N SER A 148 17.17 -21.96 11.86
CA SER A 148 18.15 -21.19 12.64
C SER A 148 19.05 -20.34 11.74
N GLN A 149 19.31 -19.09 12.15
CA GLN A 149 20.36 -18.22 11.57
C GLN A 149 21.75 -18.87 11.53
N ASP A 150 21.98 -19.93 12.31
CA ASP A 150 23.25 -20.65 12.39
C ASP A 150 23.75 -21.20 11.05
N VAL A 151 22.87 -21.36 10.06
CA VAL A 151 23.24 -21.74 8.68
C VAL A 151 24.22 -20.75 8.04
N PHE A 152 24.28 -19.51 8.52
CA PHE A 152 25.19 -18.47 8.06
C PHE A 152 26.48 -18.32 8.90
N LYS A 153 26.66 -19.07 9.99
CA LYS A 153 27.87 -18.98 10.84
C LYS A 153 29.17 -19.19 10.05
N GLN A 154 29.17 -20.19 9.17
CA GLN A 154 30.34 -20.49 8.35
C GLN A 154 30.66 -19.34 7.39
N PHE A 155 29.64 -18.80 6.71
CA PHE A 155 29.80 -17.64 5.83
C PHE A 155 30.40 -16.45 6.58
N MET A 156 29.87 -16.14 7.76
CA MET A 156 30.40 -15.05 8.59
C MET A 156 31.84 -15.29 9.02
N ALA A 157 32.21 -16.52 9.39
CA ALA A 157 33.58 -16.87 9.73
C ALA A 157 34.54 -16.74 8.53
N GLU A 158 34.13 -17.17 7.33
CA GLU A 158 34.94 -17.06 6.11
C GLU A 158 35.18 -15.59 5.73
N MET A 159 34.15 -14.76 5.85
CA MET A 159 34.24 -13.33 5.53
C MET A 159 35.08 -12.54 6.55
N THR A 160 35.01 -12.88 7.84
CA THR A 160 35.82 -12.21 8.87
C THR A 160 37.30 -12.62 8.84
N ASN A 161 37.61 -13.86 8.47
CA ASN A 161 38.99 -14.37 8.37
C ASN A 161 39.73 -13.87 7.12
N THR A 162 39.02 -13.39 6.10
CA THR A 162 39.62 -12.82 4.88
C THR A 162 39.97 -11.35 5.13
N SER A 163 40.84 -11.04 6.09
CA SER A 163 41.00 -9.71 6.69
C SER A 163 41.69 -8.64 5.80
N SER A 164 41.82 -8.87 4.50
CA SER A 164 42.24 -7.83 3.54
C SER A 164 41.05 -7.44 2.68
N ALA A 165 40.53 -6.22 2.89
CA ALA A 165 39.36 -5.68 2.19
C ALA A 165 39.37 -5.91 0.66
N GLY A 166 40.54 -5.85 0.01
CA GLY A 166 40.68 -6.09 -1.43
C GLY A 166 40.44 -7.54 -1.88
N VAL A 167 40.79 -8.55 -1.08
CA VAL A 167 40.59 -9.98 -1.43
C VAL A 167 39.13 -10.39 -1.17
N LEU A 168 38.49 -9.78 -0.18
CA LEU A 168 37.05 -9.95 0.10
C LEU A 168 36.18 -9.44 -1.04
N ALA A 169 36.50 -8.26 -1.58
CA ALA A 169 35.80 -7.68 -2.72
C ALA A 169 35.92 -8.60 -3.96
N GLU A 170 37.13 -9.05 -4.31
CA GLU A 170 37.35 -9.93 -5.47
C GLU A 170 36.66 -11.30 -5.36
N ALA A 171 36.75 -11.97 -4.20
CA ALA A 171 36.11 -13.27 -3.99
C ALA A 171 34.57 -13.16 -3.97
N SER A 172 34.04 -12.07 -3.39
CA SER A 172 32.60 -11.83 -3.27
C SER A 172 31.96 -11.37 -4.58
N PHE A 173 32.69 -10.69 -5.46
CA PHE A 173 32.21 -10.32 -6.80
C PHE A 173 32.01 -11.54 -7.71
N ASN A 174 32.71 -12.66 -7.45
CA ASN A 174 32.54 -13.90 -8.22
C ASN A 174 31.21 -14.62 -7.93
N ASP A 175 30.59 -14.41 -6.75
CA ASP A 175 29.27 -14.96 -6.38
C ASP A 175 28.32 -13.87 -5.85
N ILE A 176 28.23 -12.79 -6.61
CA ILE A 176 27.36 -11.65 -6.28
C ILE A 176 25.87 -12.04 -6.18
N GLU A 177 25.42 -13.07 -6.91
CA GLU A 177 24.06 -13.60 -6.77
C GLU A 177 23.83 -14.26 -5.41
N GLY A 178 24.83 -14.99 -4.89
CA GLY A 178 24.85 -15.49 -3.52
C GLY A 178 24.79 -14.37 -2.49
N VAL A 179 25.59 -13.31 -2.67
CA VAL A 179 25.61 -12.13 -1.78
C VAL A 179 24.25 -11.41 -1.76
N VAL A 180 23.62 -11.18 -2.91
CA VAL A 180 22.26 -10.62 -2.99
C VAL A 180 21.26 -11.53 -2.29
N SER A 181 21.41 -12.86 -2.43
CA SER A 181 20.50 -13.81 -1.76
C SER A 181 20.64 -13.77 -0.24
N VAL A 182 21.85 -13.59 0.30
CA VAL A 182 22.09 -13.38 1.74
C VAL A 182 21.48 -12.05 2.21
N TYR A 183 21.65 -10.98 1.43
CA TYR A 183 21.01 -9.69 1.71
C TYR A 183 19.49 -9.87 1.84
N GLU A 184 18.85 -10.49 0.85
CA GLU A 184 17.39 -10.71 0.86
C GLU A 184 16.93 -11.65 1.99
N ALA A 185 17.73 -12.67 2.32
CA ALA A 185 17.45 -13.60 3.41
C ALA A 185 17.50 -12.92 4.79
N SER A 186 18.41 -11.97 4.97
CA SER A 186 18.63 -11.31 6.26
C SER A 186 17.44 -10.45 6.74
N PHE A 187 16.57 -9.99 5.85
CA PHE A 187 15.34 -9.27 6.21
C PHE A 187 14.25 -10.16 6.83
N TYR A 188 14.45 -11.48 6.84
CA TYR A 188 13.59 -12.43 7.53
C TYR A 188 14.06 -12.77 8.96
N ALA A 189 15.00 -11.98 9.50
CA ALA A 189 15.49 -12.12 10.86
C ALA A 189 14.40 -11.93 11.91
N PHE A 190 14.56 -12.62 13.03
CA PHE A 190 13.75 -12.47 14.24
C PHE A 190 14.49 -11.58 15.27
N GLU A 191 13.77 -11.16 16.32
CA GLU A 191 14.40 -10.43 17.43
C GLU A 191 15.47 -11.32 18.10
N GLY A 192 16.66 -10.76 18.34
CA GLY A 192 17.82 -11.48 18.89
C GLY A 192 18.65 -12.27 17.87
N GLU A 193 18.34 -12.20 16.57
CA GLU A 193 19.14 -12.86 15.52
C GLU A 193 20.30 -12.00 15.01
N ASP A 194 21.33 -11.82 15.86
CA ASP A 194 22.48 -10.94 15.57
C ASP A 194 23.30 -11.36 14.34
N ILE A 195 23.37 -12.67 14.01
CA ILE A 195 24.15 -13.16 12.86
C ILE A 195 23.56 -12.61 11.55
N LEU A 196 22.23 -12.54 11.46
CA LEU A 196 21.56 -11.98 10.28
C LEU A 196 21.73 -10.46 10.21
N ASP A 197 21.70 -9.77 11.35
CA ASP A 197 21.95 -8.33 11.42
C ASP A 197 23.39 -7.97 10.99
N GLU A 198 24.39 -8.74 11.44
CA GLU A 198 25.79 -8.60 11.02
C GLU A 198 25.99 -8.96 9.55
N ALA A 199 25.42 -10.08 9.10
CA ALA A 199 25.48 -10.51 7.70
C ALA A 199 24.92 -9.44 6.78
N ARG A 200 23.76 -8.86 7.13
CA ARG A 200 23.11 -7.81 6.36
C ARG A 200 23.98 -6.56 6.22
N LYS A 201 24.64 -6.11 7.30
CA LYS A 201 25.57 -4.96 7.25
C LYS A 201 26.73 -5.26 6.29
N LEU A 202 27.38 -6.40 6.49
CA LEU A 202 28.52 -6.84 5.67
C LEU A 202 28.16 -6.93 4.19
N VAL A 203 27.09 -7.64 3.84
CA VAL A 203 26.71 -7.80 2.42
C VAL A 203 26.21 -6.50 1.81
N THR A 204 25.62 -5.58 2.60
CA THR A 204 25.26 -4.25 2.10
C THR A 204 26.50 -3.47 1.64
N GLU A 205 27.60 -3.50 2.42
CA GLU A 205 28.86 -2.85 2.06
C GLU A 205 29.44 -3.45 0.77
N ILE A 206 29.45 -4.77 0.64
CA ILE A 206 29.94 -5.49 -0.54
C ILE A 206 29.12 -5.14 -1.79
N LEU A 207 27.79 -5.11 -1.69
CA LEU A 207 26.90 -4.78 -2.79
C LEU A 207 27.08 -3.31 -3.22
N GLN A 208 27.30 -2.39 -2.27
CA GLN A 208 27.61 -0.99 -2.58
C GLN A 208 28.97 -0.84 -3.29
N GLU A 209 30.00 -1.56 -2.83
CA GLU A 209 31.32 -1.56 -3.47
C GLU A 209 31.27 -2.15 -4.89
N TYR A 210 30.46 -3.19 -5.10
CA TYR A 210 30.20 -3.76 -6.43
C TYR A 210 29.61 -2.73 -7.39
N LEU A 211 28.62 -1.94 -6.94
CA LEU A 211 28.03 -0.87 -7.75
C LEU A 211 29.02 0.26 -8.06
N LEU A 212 29.89 0.61 -7.10
CA LEU A 212 30.92 1.62 -7.31
C LEU A 212 32.01 1.17 -8.29
N SER A 213 32.34 -0.12 -8.28
CA SER A 213 33.36 -0.71 -9.17
C SER A 213 32.82 -0.88 -10.58
N SER A 214 31.61 -1.42 -10.74
CA SER A 214 30.94 -1.57 -12.05
C SER A 214 30.70 -0.23 -12.75
N ALA A 215 30.43 0.85 -12.01
CA ALA A 215 30.29 2.20 -12.58
C ALA A 215 31.58 2.75 -13.23
N LYS A 216 32.77 2.27 -12.81
CA LYS A 216 34.07 2.68 -13.38
C LYS A 216 34.37 1.96 -14.68
N ASP A 217 33.84 0.75 -14.86
CA ASP A 217 33.97 -0.06 -16.07
C ASP A 217 32.87 0.32 -17.08
N GLN A 218 33.14 1.35 -17.90
CA GLN A 218 32.21 1.90 -18.91
C GLN A 218 31.69 0.89 -19.96
N GLY A 219 32.21 -0.35 -19.97
CA GLY A 219 31.81 -1.41 -20.90
C GLY A 219 30.68 -2.33 -20.41
N ASN A 220 30.28 -2.28 -19.13
CA ASN A 220 29.40 -3.30 -18.53
C ASN A 220 28.28 -2.77 -17.60
N THR A 221 27.99 -1.46 -17.67
CA THR A 221 27.10 -0.70 -16.76
C THR A 221 25.60 -1.05 -16.86
N ASN A 222 25.25 -2.21 -17.43
CA ASN A 222 23.89 -2.67 -17.71
C ASN A 222 23.75 -4.19 -17.56
N SER A 223 24.59 -4.85 -16.76
CA SER A 223 24.40 -6.28 -16.49
C SER A 223 23.10 -6.52 -15.70
N ILE A 224 22.42 -7.64 -15.95
CA ILE A 224 21.21 -8.03 -15.20
C ILE A 224 21.52 -8.11 -13.70
N THR A 225 22.72 -8.56 -13.38
CA THR A 225 23.26 -8.60 -12.03
C THR A 225 23.29 -7.23 -11.37
N GLU A 226 23.83 -6.20 -12.03
CA GLU A 226 23.81 -4.83 -11.51
C GLU A 226 22.38 -4.33 -11.27
N ARG A 227 21.47 -4.63 -12.19
CA ARG A 227 20.04 -4.30 -12.05
C ARG A 227 19.40 -4.98 -10.83
N LEU A 228 19.72 -6.25 -10.55
CA LEU A 228 19.25 -6.96 -9.37
C LEU A 228 19.84 -6.38 -8.07
N VAL A 229 21.14 -6.05 -8.07
CA VAL A 229 21.82 -5.45 -6.92
C VAL A 229 21.23 -4.09 -6.56
N ARG A 230 21.05 -3.20 -7.55
CA ARG A 230 20.43 -1.88 -7.34
C ARG A 230 19.03 -2.00 -6.75
N HIS A 231 18.21 -2.87 -7.33
CA HIS A 231 16.83 -3.06 -6.88
C HIS A 231 16.74 -3.63 -5.47
N ALA A 232 17.57 -4.61 -5.12
CA ALA A 232 17.62 -5.14 -3.76
C ALA A 232 18.04 -4.07 -2.74
N LEU A 233 19.07 -3.27 -3.05
CA LEU A 233 19.53 -2.17 -2.17
C LEU A 233 18.53 -1.01 -2.07
N GLU A 234 17.67 -0.80 -3.07
CA GLU A 234 16.61 0.20 -3.03
C GLU A 234 15.50 -0.19 -2.06
N LEU A 235 15.00 -1.43 -2.14
CA LEU A 235 14.05 -1.99 -1.19
C LEU A 235 14.07 -3.53 -1.28
N PRO A 236 14.29 -4.25 -0.17
CA PRO A 236 14.39 -5.70 -0.19
C PRO A 236 13.05 -6.35 -0.55
N PHE A 237 13.10 -7.54 -1.14
CA PHE A 237 11.93 -8.31 -1.57
C PHE A 237 10.93 -8.59 -0.43
N HIS A 238 11.39 -8.64 0.82
CA HIS A 238 10.50 -8.80 1.97
C HIS A 238 9.62 -7.57 2.23
N TRP A 239 10.10 -6.37 1.89
CA TRP A 239 9.46 -5.10 2.21
C TRP A 239 8.75 -4.44 1.01
N ILE A 240 8.94 -4.96 -0.20
CA ILE A 240 8.28 -4.45 -1.41
C ILE A 240 6.88 -5.05 -1.64
N ALA A 241 5.94 -4.23 -2.10
CA ALA A 241 4.61 -4.68 -2.51
C ALA A 241 4.69 -5.62 -3.73
N ARG A 242 3.97 -6.75 -3.67
CA ARG A 242 4.10 -7.85 -4.64
C ARG A 242 3.83 -7.45 -6.09
N ARG A 243 2.86 -6.56 -6.33
CA ARG A 243 2.56 -6.08 -7.70
C ARG A 243 3.56 -5.06 -8.23
N VAL A 244 4.21 -4.29 -7.36
CA VAL A 244 5.31 -3.40 -7.75
C VAL A 244 6.50 -4.25 -8.19
N GLU A 245 6.85 -5.25 -7.38
CA GLU A 245 7.89 -6.23 -7.71
C GLU A 245 7.58 -6.98 -9.00
N ALA A 246 6.37 -7.53 -9.14
CA ALA A 246 5.97 -8.29 -10.32
C ALA A 246 6.14 -7.50 -11.62
N ARG A 247 5.72 -6.22 -11.63
CA ARG A 247 5.86 -5.40 -12.82
C ARG A 247 7.32 -5.20 -13.20
N TRP A 248 8.18 -4.90 -12.23
CA TRP A 248 9.61 -4.71 -12.45
C TRP A 248 10.31 -6.02 -12.85
N TYR A 249 9.99 -7.11 -12.16
CA TYR A 249 10.64 -8.40 -12.34
C TYR A 249 10.25 -9.09 -13.64
N ILE A 250 9.04 -8.86 -14.18
CA ILE A 250 8.69 -9.35 -15.53
C ILE A 250 9.67 -8.81 -16.58
N ASP A 251 10.01 -7.52 -16.52
CA ASP A 251 10.96 -6.91 -17.45
C ASP A 251 12.39 -7.42 -17.21
N THR A 252 12.77 -7.64 -15.95
CA THR A 252 14.08 -8.21 -15.59
C THR A 252 14.20 -9.67 -16.03
N TYR A 253 13.17 -10.48 -15.81
CA TYR A 253 13.13 -11.91 -16.14
C TYR A 253 13.21 -12.14 -17.64
N GLU A 254 12.58 -11.29 -18.45
CA GLU A 254 12.68 -11.35 -19.92
C GLU A 254 14.12 -11.18 -20.45
N MET A 255 15.00 -10.52 -19.69
CA MET A 255 16.40 -10.35 -20.05
C MET A 255 17.28 -11.55 -19.65
N MET A 256 16.82 -12.40 -18.72
CA MET A 256 17.62 -13.49 -18.16
C MET A 256 17.90 -14.61 -19.18
N GLN A 257 19.09 -15.19 -19.11
CA GLN A 257 19.50 -16.27 -20.04
C GLN A 257 18.72 -17.57 -19.81
N ASP A 258 18.35 -17.86 -18.57
CA ASP A 258 17.59 -19.04 -18.15
C ASP A 258 16.07 -18.79 -18.08
N MET A 259 15.60 -17.68 -18.67
CA MET A 259 14.19 -17.33 -18.74
C MET A 259 13.37 -18.44 -19.42
N ASN A 260 12.26 -18.82 -18.77
CA ASN A 260 11.31 -19.76 -19.33
C ASN A 260 10.19 -19.01 -20.09
N PRO A 261 10.04 -19.22 -21.41
CA PRO A 261 9.09 -18.44 -22.22
C PRO A 261 7.63 -18.70 -21.86
N LEU A 262 7.28 -19.91 -21.40
CA LEU A 262 5.91 -20.23 -20.99
C LEU A 262 5.54 -19.51 -19.69
N LEU A 263 6.48 -19.48 -18.73
CA LEU A 263 6.28 -18.81 -17.45
C LEU A 263 6.26 -17.28 -17.62
N LEU A 264 7.13 -16.71 -18.47
CA LEU A 264 7.10 -15.28 -18.80
C LEU A 264 5.78 -14.91 -19.48
N GLU A 265 5.31 -15.69 -20.45
CA GLU A 265 4.03 -15.44 -21.11
C GLU A 265 2.87 -15.51 -20.11
N PHE A 266 2.87 -16.50 -19.21
CA PHE A 266 1.87 -16.64 -18.17
C PHE A 266 1.83 -15.40 -17.26
N ALA A 267 2.99 -14.95 -16.77
CA ALA A 267 3.08 -13.79 -15.90
C ALA A 267 2.59 -12.50 -16.59
N LYS A 268 2.93 -12.29 -17.88
CA LYS A 268 2.43 -11.14 -18.65
C LYS A 268 0.91 -11.19 -18.84
N LEU A 269 0.36 -12.36 -19.18
CA LEU A 269 -1.09 -12.53 -19.35
C LEU A 269 -1.83 -12.32 -18.05
N ASP A 270 -1.39 -12.96 -16.97
CA ASP A 270 -1.99 -12.81 -15.64
C ASP A 270 -1.99 -11.33 -15.20
N PHE A 271 -0.85 -10.65 -15.38
CA PHE A 271 -0.72 -9.24 -15.04
C PHE A 271 -1.75 -8.38 -15.79
N ASN A 272 -1.90 -8.59 -17.10
CA ASN A 272 -2.80 -7.82 -17.95
C ASN A 272 -4.28 -8.14 -17.72
N ILE A 273 -4.62 -9.41 -17.43
CA ILE A 273 -5.98 -9.82 -17.06
C ILE A 273 -6.40 -9.15 -15.74
N LEU A 274 -5.53 -9.16 -14.74
CA LEU A 274 -5.78 -8.44 -13.48
C LEU A 274 -5.87 -6.93 -13.68
N GLN A 275 -4.99 -6.35 -14.51
CA GLN A 275 -5.09 -4.93 -14.88
C GLN A 275 -6.46 -4.59 -15.48
N ALA A 276 -7.01 -5.43 -16.36
CA ALA A 276 -8.34 -5.22 -16.91
C ALA A 276 -9.44 -5.22 -15.82
N LYS A 277 -9.35 -6.11 -14.83
CA LYS A 277 -10.27 -6.13 -13.68
C LYS A 277 -10.15 -4.85 -12.85
N TYR A 278 -8.92 -4.43 -12.54
CA TYR A 278 -8.67 -3.21 -11.79
C TYR A 278 -9.23 -1.96 -12.49
N GLN A 279 -9.17 -1.90 -13.82
CA GLN A 279 -9.77 -0.79 -14.57
C GLN A 279 -11.30 -0.72 -14.38
N GLU A 280 -11.99 -1.87 -14.38
CA GLU A 280 -13.45 -1.90 -14.17
C GLU A 280 -13.84 -1.55 -12.72
N GLU A 281 -13.08 -2.06 -11.74
CA GLU A 281 -13.22 -1.67 -10.33
C GLU A 281 -13.03 -0.14 -10.16
N LEU A 282 -11.97 0.42 -10.76
CA LEU A 282 -11.68 1.85 -10.69
C LEU A 282 -12.77 2.71 -11.36
N LYS A 283 -13.34 2.25 -12.48
CA LYS A 283 -14.49 2.93 -13.11
C LYS A 283 -15.71 2.93 -12.20
N HIS A 284 -15.97 1.84 -11.48
CA HIS A 284 -17.05 1.79 -10.51
C HIS A 284 -16.83 2.80 -9.36
N ILE A 285 -15.63 2.81 -8.79
CA ILE A 285 -15.24 3.77 -7.73
C ILE A 285 -15.35 5.20 -8.24
N SER A 286 -14.90 5.49 -9.46
CA SER A 286 -14.95 6.83 -10.05
C SER A 286 -16.37 7.34 -10.28
N ARG A 287 -17.33 6.46 -10.59
CA ARG A 287 -18.75 6.83 -10.67
C ARG A 287 -19.30 7.18 -9.30
N TRP A 288 -19.07 6.32 -8.30
CA TRP A 288 -19.44 6.57 -6.91
C TRP A 288 -18.86 7.91 -6.41
N TRP A 289 -17.57 8.16 -6.65
CA TRP A 289 -16.90 9.37 -6.18
C TRP A 289 -17.46 10.65 -6.83
N LYS A 290 -17.81 10.57 -8.12
CA LYS A 290 -18.45 11.68 -8.84
C LYS A 290 -19.88 11.92 -8.34
N GLU A 291 -20.66 10.87 -8.13
CA GLU A 291 -22.04 10.96 -7.62
C GLU A 291 -22.08 11.51 -6.19
N LEU A 292 -21.07 11.20 -5.38
CA LEU A 292 -20.95 11.72 -4.02
C LEU A 292 -20.76 13.25 -4.00
N GLY A 293 -20.13 13.83 -5.02
CA GLY A 293 -20.01 15.29 -5.20
C GLY A 293 -19.11 16.01 -4.19
N CYS A 294 -18.42 15.28 -3.31
CA CYS A 294 -17.64 15.85 -2.21
C CYS A 294 -16.51 16.77 -2.67
N ILE A 295 -15.85 16.49 -3.80
CA ILE A 295 -14.69 17.30 -4.25
C ILE A 295 -15.05 18.75 -4.57
N GLU A 296 -16.22 19.00 -5.14
CA GLU A 296 -16.66 20.36 -5.45
C GLU A 296 -17.07 21.13 -4.18
N LEU A 297 -17.65 20.41 -3.21
CA LEU A 297 -18.16 20.96 -1.96
C LEU A 297 -17.09 21.09 -0.87
N LEU A 298 -16.03 20.29 -0.94
CA LEU A 298 -14.93 20.19 0.03
C LEU A 298 -13.59 20.50 -0.65
N SER A 299 -13.53 21.63 -1.36
CA SER A 299 -12.37 22.05 -2.16
C SER A 299 -11.06 22.24 -1.37
N PHE A 300 -11.13 22.27 -0.04
CA PHE A 300 -9.95 22.30 0.84
C PHE A 300 -9.22 20.95 0.92
N SER A 301 -9.86 19.85 0.51
CA SER A 301 -9.35 18.49 0.68
C SER A 301 -8.75 17.91 -0.60
N ARG A 302 -7.85 16.93 -0.42
CA ARG A 302 -7.20 16.15 -1.46
C ARG A 302 -8.19 15.26 -2.21
N ASN A 303 -8.00 15.17 -3.52
CA ASN A 303 -8.68 14.19 -4.38
C ASN A 303 -7.71 13.08 -4.80
N ARG A 304 -7.72 11.95 -4.07
CA ARG A 304 -6.71 10.88 -4.20
C ARG A 304 -7.28 9.46 -4.25
N PHE A 305 -8.51 9.31 -4.76
CA PHE A 305 -9.15 7.99 -4.81
C PHE A 305 -8.43 6.99 -5.74
N VAL A 306 -7.69 7.47 -6.75
CA VAL A 306 -6.90 6.58 -7.65
C VAL A 306 -5.65 6.08 -6.96
N GLU A 307 -4.95 6.95 -6.24
CA GLU A 307 -3.81 6.61 -5.39
C GLU A 307 -4.24 5.63 -4.30
N MET A 308 -5.38 5.88 -3.64
CA MET A 308 -5.96 4.98 -2.65
C MET A 308 -6.35 3.63 -3.26
N PHE A 309 -6.88 3.61 -4.50
CA PHE A 309 -7.17 2.37 -5.19
C PHE A 309 -5.91 1.54 -5.46
N VAL A 310 -4.84 2.19 -5.93
CA VAL A 310 -3.54 1.54 -6.12
C VAL A 310 -2.98 1.00 -4.81
N TRP A 311 -3.13 1.74 -3.71
CA TRP A 311 -2.79 1.25 -2.38
C TRP A 311 -3.56 -0.02 -2.02
N SER A 312 -4.87 -0.03 -2.27
CA SER A 312 -5.71 -1.22 -2.03
C SER A 312 -5.25 -2.44 -2.85
N ILE A 313 -4.81 -2.24 -4.10
CA ILE A 313 -4.23 -3.31 -4.94
C ILE A 313 -2.93 -3.83 -4.32
N TRP A 314 -2.08 -2.96 -3.77
CA TRP A 314 -0.84 -3.39 -3.15
C TRP A 314 -1.04 -4.21 -1.88
N CYS A 315 -2.16 -4.01 -1.18
CA CYS A 315 -2.55 -4.82 -0.03
C CYS A 315 -3.20 -6.16 -0.43
N HIS A 316 -4.07 -6.15 -1.45
CA HIS A 316 -4.87 -7.27 -1.93
C HIS A 316 -4.93 -7.28 -3.46
N PHE A 317 -3.97 -7.90 -4.13
CA PHE A 317 -3.92 -7.86 -5.59
C PHE A 317 -4.68 -9.00 -6.25
N GLU A 318 -4.91 -10.09 -5.53
CA GLU A 318 -5.52 -11.31 -6.02
C GLU A 318 -6.98 -11.07 -6.45
N PRO A 319 -7.45 -11.76 -7.49
CA PRO A 319 -8.73 -11.43 -8.12
C PRO A 319 -9.96 -11.58 -7.20
N GLU A 320 -9.90 -12.44 -6.20
CA GLU A 320 -10.97 -12.70 -5.21
C GLU A 320 -11.22 -11.56 -4.22
N PHE A 321 -10.33 -10.57 -4.14
CA PHE A 321 -10.44 -9.44 -3.21
C PHE A 321 -11.02 -8.17 -3.85
N ASP A 322 -11.79 -8.30 -4.92
CA ASP A 322 -12.43 -7.19 -5.64
C ASP A 322 -13.30 -6.30 -4.73
N ILE A 323 -14.18 -6.92 -3.94
CA ILE A 323 -15.05 -6.21 -2.98
C ILE A 323 -14.19 -5.50 -1.93
N SER A 324 -13.16 -6.18 -1.41
CA SER A 324 -12.26 -5.61 -0.41
C SER A 324 -11.57 -4.35 -0.97
N ARG A 325 -10.97 -4.42 -2.17
CA ARG A 325 -10.31 -3.28 -2.82
C ARG A 325 -11.27 -2.10 -3.03
N VAL A 326 -12.46 -2.36 -3.55
CA VAL A 326 -13.45 -1.31 -3.84
C VAL A 326 -13.87 -0.60 -2.56
N GLU A 327 -14.32 -1.34 -1.53
CA GLU A 327 -14.86 -0.72 -0.33
C GLU A 327 -13.77 -0.10 0.56
N ILE A 328 -12.57 -0.70 0.62
CA ILE A 328 -11.39 -0.07 1.24
C ILE A 328 -11.07 1.26 0.56
N THR A 329 -11.13 1.32 -0.77
CA THR A 329 -10.85 2.57 -1.50
C THR A 329 -11.87 3.65 -1.17
N LYS A 330 -13.16 3.29 -1.12
CA LYS A 330 -14.22 4.24 -0.72
C LYS A 330 -13.99 4.77 0.68
N TRP A 331 -13.67 3.87 1.62
CA TRP A 331 -13.35 4.24 2.99
C TRP A 331 -12.12 5.16 3.05
N GLY A 332 -10.99 4.79 2.42
CA GLY A 332 -9.76 5.59 2.43
C GLY A 332 -9.90 6.96 1.77
N ALA A 333 -10.69 7.04 0.69
CA ALA A 333 -11.02 8.32 0.05
C ALA A 333 -11.81 9.24 1.01
N LEU A 334 -12.79 8.70 1.74
CA LEU A 334 -13.53 9.45 2.77
C LEU A 334 -12.67 9.79 3.98
N ALA A 335 -11.80 8.86 4.41
CA ALA A 335 -10.87 9.06 5.52
C ALA A 335 -9.92 10.22 5.23
N THR A 336 -9.51 10.41 3.97
CA THR A 336 -8.71 11.56 3.53
C THR A 336 -9.47 12.88 3.63
N LEU A 337 -10.77 12.89 3.32
CA LEU A 337 -11.60 14.09 3.52
C LEU A 337 -11.74 14.45 4.99
N VAL A 338 -11.85 13.43 5.85
CA VAL A 338 -11.89 13.60 7.30
C VAL A 338 -10.54 14.11 7.81
N ASP A 339 -9.43 13.49 7.43
CA ASP A 339 -8.07 13.92 7.76
C ASP A 339 -7.86 15.42 7.46
N ASP A 340 -8.12 15.84 6.22
CA ASP A 340 -8.00 17.25 5.81
C ASP A 340 -8.95 18.21 6.54
N ALA A 341 -10.09 17.70 7.02
CA ALA A 341 -10.96 18.50 7.86
C ALA A 341 -10.35 18.71 9.25
N TYR A 342 -9.66 17.72 9.81
CA TYR A 342 -9.07 17.78 11.16
C TYR A 342 -7.73 18.54 11.21
N ASP A 343 -6.80 18.22 10.32
CA ASP A 343 -5.43 18.75 10.39
C ASP A 343 -5.29 20.13 9.72
N VAL A 344 -6.16 20.46 8.74
CA VAL A 344 -6.13 21.71 7.97
C VAL A 344 -7.34 22.60 8.24
N TYR A 345 -8.56 22.19 7.89
CA TYR A 345 -9.65 23.14 7.66
C TYR A 345 -10.49 23.51 8.90
N GLY A 346 -10.84 22.54 9.74
CA GLY A 346 -11.78 22.67 10.84
C GLY A 346 -11.23 23.42 12.05
N THR A 347 -12.09 24.14 12.77
CA THR A 347 -11.73 24.70 14.08
C THR A 347 -11.92 23.64 15.17
N LEU A 348 -11.23 23.78 16.30
CA LEU A 348 -11.31 22.80 17.38
C LEU A 348 -12.76 22.55 17.86
N GLU A 349 -13.61 23.58 17.93
CA GLU A 349 -15.02 23.46 18.29
C GLU A 349 -15.82 22.65 17.26
N GLU A 350 -15.61 22.91 15.97
CA GLU A 350 -16.26 22.17 14.89
C GLU A 350 -15.83 20.70 14.87
N LEU A 351 -14.53 20.44 15.06
CA LEU A 351 -13.99 19.09 15.11
C LEU A 351 -14.55 18.31 16.29
N LYS A 352 -14.76 18.96 17.44
CA LYS A 352 -15.45 18.35 18.58
C LYS A 352 -16.87 17.94 18.19
N MET A 353 -17.62 18.83 17.54
CA MET A 353 -19.00 18.56 17.14
C MET A 353 -19.07 17.42 16.11
N PHE A 354 -18.14 17.37 15.15
CA PHE A 354 -18.06 16.28 14.17
C PHE A 354 -17.73 14.94 14.85
N THR A 355 -16.74 14.94 15.75
CA THR A 355 -16.36 13.75 16.53
C THR A 355 -17.56 13.22 17.32
N ASP A 356 -18.29 14.09 18.02
CA ASP A 356 -19.47 13.74 18.79
C ASP A 356 -20.60 13.18 17.89
N ALA A 357 -20.77 13.71 16.67
CA ALA A 357 -21.77 13.25 15.72
C ALA A 357 -21.44 11.87 15.15
N VAL A 358 -20.16 11.60 14.83
CA VAL A 358 -19.67 10.30 14.36
C VAL A 358 -19.78 9.25 15.47
N GLU A 359 -19.33 9.57 16.69
CA GLU A 359 -19.39 8.63 17.83
C GLU A 359 -20.83 8.20 18.15
N ARG A 360 -21.79 9.13 18.11
CA ARG A 360 -23.21 8.81 18.33
C ARG A 360 -23.86 8.12 17.14
N TRP A 361 -23.30 8.30 15.95
CA TRP A 361 -23.83 7.82 14.67
C TRP A 361 -25.32 8.20 14.45
N ASP A 362 -25.72 9.38 14.92
CA ASP A 362 -27.09 9.90 14.83
C ASP A 362 -27.20 10.97 13.75
N VAL A 363 -27.91 10.64 12.65
CA VAL A 363 -28.10 11.54 11.51
C VAL A 363 -28.77 12.87 11.89
N ASN A 364 -29.53 12.92 13.00
CA ASN A 364 -30.18 14.15 13.45
C ASN A 364 -29.17 15.19 13.97
N LYS A 365 -27.95 14.78 14.35
CA LYS A 365 -26.87 15.68 14.78
C LYS A 365 -26.30 16.54 13.66
N ILE A 366 -26.63 16.25 12.41
CA ILE A 366 -26.26 17.06 11.26
C ILE A 366 -26.76 18.50 11.35
N ALA A 367 -27.86 18.75 12.06
CA ALA A 367 -28.44 20.08 12.22
C ALA A 367 -27.49 21.04 12.97
N ASP A 368 -26.64 20.48 13.84
CA ASP A 368 -25.69 21.24 14.66
C ASP A 368 -24.39 21.53 13.89
N LEU A 369 -24.04 20.74 12.87
CA LEU A 369 -22.76 20.85 12.15
C LEU A 369 -22.70 22.05 11.20
N PRO A 370 -21.51 22.61 10.89
CA PRO A 370 -21.35 23.55 9.79
C PRO A 370 -21.57 22.86 8.43
N ASP A 371 -21.98 23.62 7.41
CA ASP A 371 -22.48 23.05 6.15
C ASP A 371 -21.50 22.09 5.45
N TYR A 372 -20.20 22.37 5.46
CA TYR A 372 -19.19 21.46 4.88
C TYR A 372 -19.11 20.12 5.65
N MET A 373 -19.22 20.16 6.97
CA MET A 373 -19.25 18.95 7.80
C MET A 373 -20.54 18.16 7.65
N LYS A 374 -21.66 18.80 7.30
CA LYS A 374 -22.90 18.08 6.96
C LYS A 374 -22.69 17.18 5.74
N VAL A 375 -22.06 17.74 4.69
CA VAL A 375 -21.72 17.00 3.47
C VAL A 375 -20.78 15.84 3.81
N LEU A 376 -19.70 16.12 4.54
CA LEU A 376 -18.72 15.11 4.94
C LEU A 376 -19.33 14.00 5.80
N TYR A 377 -20.14 14.36 6.80
CA TYR A 377 -20.81 13.42 7.69
C TYR A 377 -21.77 12.52 6.91
N LEU A 378 -22.61 13.07 6.02
CA LEU A 378 -23.53 12.26 5.23
C LEU A 378 -22.80 11.34 4.26
N ALA A 379 -21.66 11.77 3.70
CA ALA A 379 -20.84 10.93 2.85
C ALA A 379 -20.29 9.71 3.61
N VAL A 380 -19.75 9.92 4.81
CA VAL A 380 -19.29 8.86 5.72
C VAL A 380 -20.45 7.95 6.14
N TYR A 381 -21.55 8.55 6.61
CA TYR A 381 -22.72 7.83 7.09
C TYR A 381 -23.34 6.96 6.00
N ASN A 382 -23.69 7.52 4.85
CA ASN A 382 -24.38 6.80 3.79
C ASN A 382 -23.50 5.69 3.19
N THR A 383 -22.23 5.97 2.94
CA THR A 383 -21.30 4.97 2.38
C THR A 383 -21.12 3.80 3.33
N THR A 384 -20.88 4.08 4.61
CA THR A 384 -20.67 3.03 5.62
C THR A 384 -21.92 2.17 5.84
N ASN A 385 -23.10 2.78 5.91
CA ASN A 385 -24.36 2.02 6.02
C ASN A 385 -24.63 1.18 4.74
N ALA A 386 -24.27 1.69 3.56
CA ALA A 386 -24.40 0.94 2.31
C ALA A 386 -23.48 -0.29 2.27
N ILE A 387 -22.23 -0.15 2.74
CA ILE A 387 -21.29 -1.28 2.87
C ILE A 387 -21.86 -2.34 3.81
N ALA A 388 -22.30 -1.95 5.00
CA ALA A 388 -22.88 -2.87 5.97
C ALA A 388 -24.13 -3.58 5.41
N TYR A 389 -24.99 -2.84 4.71
CA TYR A 389 -26.18 -3.41 4.07
C TYR A 389 -25.83 -4.45 3.00
N GLU A 390 -24.84 -4.18 2.15
CA GLU A 390 -24.44 -5.13 1.11
C GLU A 390 -23.79 -6.39 1.71
N VAL A 391 -23.02 -6.27 2.80
CA VAL A 391 -22.51 -7.44 3.54
C VAL A 391 -23.64 -8.24 4.18
N LEU A 392 -24.60 -7.58 4.83
CA LEU A 392 -25.78 -8.23 5.41
C LEU A 392 -26.59 -8.98 4.35
N LYS A 393 -26.82 -8.34 3.20
CA LYS A 393 -27.57 -8.92 2.08
C LYS A 393 -26.87 -10.11 1.44
N LYS A 394 -25.55 -10.06 1.27
CA LYS A 394 -24.78 -11.12 0.59
C LYS A 394 -24.40 -12.27 1.51
N ARG A 395 -24.14 -11.99 2.80
CA ARG A 395 -23.55 -12.95 3.75
C ARG A 395 -24.38 -13.15 5.02
N GLY A 396 -25.44 -12.38 5.24
CA GLY A 396 -26.26 -12.46 6.46
C GLY A 396 -25.56 -11.90 7.71
N LEU A 397 -24.46 -11.14 7.54
CA LEU A 397 -23.66 -10.62 8.64
C LEU A 397 -23.93 -9.12 8.84
N ASP A 398 -24.30 -8.73 10.06
CA ASP A 398 -24.41 -7.31 10.44
C ASP A 398 -23.08 -6.82 11.00
N ILE A 399 -22.36 -6.06 10.19
CA ILE A 399 -21.04 -5.49 10.53
C ILE A 399 -21.12 -3.99 10.85
N LEU A 400 -22.33 -3.41 10.92
CA LEU A 400 -22.49 -1.96 11.03
C LEU A 400 -21.88 -1.42 12.34
N SER A 401 -22.01 -2.17 13.43
CA SER A 401 -21.41 -1.81 14.73
C SER A 401 -19.90 -1.65 14.63
N ASP A 402 -19.24 -2.59 13.96
CA ASP A 402 -17.78 -2.63 13.83
C ASP A 402 -17.29 -1.44 12.99
N LEU A 403 -17.97 -1.16 11.86
CA LEU A 403 -17.64 -0.02 11.00
C LEU A 403 -17.86 1.33 11.70
N LYS A 404 -18.92 1.45 12.52
CA LYS A 404 -19.17 2.64 13.35
C LYS A 404 -18.04 2.87 14.34
N LYS A 405 -17.61 1.82 15.03
CA LYS A 405 -16.53 1.87 16.02
C LYS A 405 -15.24 2.38 15.37
N VAL A 406 -14.89 1.85 14.19
CA VAL A 406 -13.72 2.31 13.42
C VAL A 406 -13.75 3.80 13.17
N TRP A 407 -14.86 4.32 12.64
CA TRP A 407 -14.99 5.75 12.36
C TRP A 407 -14.91 6.60 13.63
N ALA A 408 -15.51 6.14 14.73
CA ALA A 408 -15.47 6.83 16.01
C ALA A 408 -14.04 6.91 16.56
N ASP A 409 -13.30 5.80 16.57
CA ASP A 409 -11.93 5.77 17.07
C ASP A 409 -10.98 6.58 16.18
N PHE A 410 -11.15 6.50 14.86
CA PHE A 410 -10.42 7.32 13.89
C PHE A 410 -10.61 8.82 14.14
N CYS A 411 -11.87 9.28 14.28
CA CYS A 411 -12.18 10.68 14.56
C CYS A 411 -11.68 11.13 15.94
N LYS A 412 -11.73 10.25 16.95
CA LYS A 412 -11.21 10.55 18.30
C LYS A 412 -9.69 10.71 18.29
N ALA A 413 -8.98 9.86 17.56
CA ALA A 413 -7.53 9.93 17.44
C ALA A 413 -7.08 11.24 16.77
N TYR A 414 -7.74 11.65 15.68
CA TYR A 414 -7.48 12.96 15.07
C TYR A 414 -7.91 14.12 15.95
N PHE A 415 -9.00 13.99 16.70
CA PHE A 415 -9.40 15.04 17.64
C PHE A 415 -8.36 15.26 18.73
N LEU A 416 -7.68 14.20 19.19
CA LEU A 416 -6.58 14.31 20.13
C LEU A 416 -5.38 15.04 19.51
N GLU A 417 -4.99 14.71 18.28
CA GLU A 417 -3.93 15.42 17.55
C GLU A 417 -4.27 16.89 17.33
N ALA A 418 -5.51 17.19 16.94
CA ALA A 418 -5.99 18.57 16.82
C ALA A 418 -5.87 19.32 18.15
N LYS A 419 -6.19 18.69 19.30
CA LYS A 419 -6.00 19.30 20.61
C LYS A 419 -4.53 19.62 20.89
N TRP A 420 -3.62 18.70 20.56
CA TRP A 420 -2.18 18.94 20.73
C TRP A 420 -1.74 20.14 19.88
N TYR A 421 -2.13 20.17 18.61
CA TYR A 421 -1.84 21.29 17.71
C TYR A 421 -2.37 22.63 18.24
N TYR A 422 -3.67 22.72 18.55
CA TYR A 422 -4.31 23.97 18.97
C TYR A 422 -3.84 24.47 20.35
N SER A 423 -3.34 23.59 21.22
CA SER A 423 -2.76 23.96 22.52
C SER A 423 -1.25 24.25 22.46
N GLY A 424 -0.58 23.96 21.34
CA GLY A 424 0.88 24.00 21.22
C GLY A 424 1.58 22.93 22.06
N TYR A 425 0.87 21.87 22.46
CA TYR A 425 1.43 20.77 23.23
C TYR A 425 2.24 19.85 22.32
N THR A 426 3.45 19.48 22.77
CA THR A 426 4.27 18.45 22.14
C THR A 426 4.22 17.20 23.02
N PRO A 427 3.55 16.13 22.59
CA PRO A 427 3.50 14.88 23.36
C PRO A 427 4.88 14.23 23.45
N THR A 428 5.04 13.30 24.40
CA THR A 428 6.20 12.40 24.37
C THR A 428 6.13 11.49 23.14
N PHE A 429 7.24 10.89 22.75
CA PHE A 429 7.28 9.94 21.64
C PHE A 429 6.33 8.76 21.89
N GLU A 430 6.28 8.23 23.11
CA GLU A 430 5.39 7.12 23.45
C GLU A 430 3.92 7.54 23.42
N GLU A 431 3.58 8.70 24.00
CA GLU A 431 2.22 9.25 23.98
C GLU A 431 1.75 9.51 22.54
N TYR A 432 2.63 10.07 21.70
CA TYR A 432 2.35 10.25 20.28
C TYR A 432 2.11 8.89 19.61
N MET A 433 3.00 7.92 19.80
CA MET A 433 2.88 6.63 19.14
C MET A 433 1.60 5.89 19.56
N ASP A 434 1.19 5.94 20.83
CA ASP A 434 -0.04 5.29 21.31
C ASP A 434 -1.31 5.80 20.59
N ASN A 435 -1.30 7.06 20.12
CA ASN A 435 -2.38 7.59 19.28
C ASN A 435 -2.10 7.48 17.78
N GLY A 436 -0.84 7.67 17.37
CA GLY A 436 -0.42 7.90 16.00
C GLY A 436 -0.72 6.73 15.08
N TRP A 437 -0.52 5.49 15.53
CA TRP A 437 -0.87 4.33 14.68
C TRP A 437 -2.40 4.15 14.55
N VAL A 438 -3.22 4.70 15.45
CA VAL A 438 -4.68 4.74 15.30
C VAL A 438 -5.08 5.84 14.31
N SER A 439 -4.55 7.06 14.47
CA SER A 439 -4.81 8.19 13.57
C SER A 439 -4.30 7.94 12.15
N ALA A 440 -3.29 7.08 11.97
CA ALA A 440 -2.77 6.64 10.67
C ALA A 440 -3.72 5.74 9.90
N SER A 441 -5.03 5.76 10.18
CA SER A 441 -5.97 4.82 9.58
C SER A 441 -5.62 3.36 9.90
N GLY A 442 -4.79 3.13 10.93
CA GLY A 442 -3.94 1.95 11.00
C GLY A 442 -4.75 0.67 11.08
N TYR A 443 -5.61 0.53 12.08
CA TYR A 443 -6.36 -0.71 12.28
C TYR A 443 -7.63 -0.78 11.43
N SER A 444 -8.07 0.37 10.89
CA SER A 444 -9.26 0.49 10.04
C SER A 444 -9.13 -0.35 8.77
N MET A 445 -8.01 -0.22 8.06
CA MET A 445 -7.71 -0.97 6.84
C MET A 445 -7.73 -2.50 7.07
N PRO A 446 -7.00 -3.04 8.07
CA PRO A 446 -7.12 -4.43 8.49
C PRO A 446 -8.55 -4.83 8.84
N LEU A 447 -9.29 -4.02 9.60
CA LEU A 447 -10.65 -4.40 9.97
C LEU A 447 -11.54 -4.51 8.73
N TYR A 448 -11.51 -3.53 7.82
CA TYR A 448 -12.25 -3.61 6.56
C TYR A 448 -11.83 -4.84 5.74
N ALA A 449 -10.53 -5.13 5.65
CA ALA A 449 -10.04 -6.34 4.98
C ALA A 449 -10.60 -7.62 5.62
N TYR A 450 -10.53 -7.75 6.94
CA TYR A 450 -11.04 -8.91 7.68
C TYR A 450 -12.54 -9.12 7.47
N LEU A 451 -13.31 -8.02 7.53
CA LEU A 451 -14.75 -8.05 7.36
C LEU A 451 -15.16 -8.34 5.90
N LEU A 452 -14.35 -7.98 4.90
CA LEU A 452 -14.72 -8.03 3.48
C LEU A 452 -14.08 -9.18 2.67
N GLN A 453 -13.04 -9.83 3.17
CA GLN A 453 -12.31 -10.92 2.48
C GLN A 453 -13.10 -12.24 2.30
N GLY A 454 -14.39 -12.29 2.66
CA GLY A 454 -15.27 -13.44 2.41
C GLY A 454 -15.11 -14.64 3.37
N ASN A 455 -14.05 -14.70 4.16
CA ASN A 455 -13.83 -15.74 5.20
C ASN A 455 -14.89 -15.71 6.31
N GLU A 456 -14.98 -16.78 7.10
CA GLU A 456 -15.78 -16.79 8.34
C GLU A 456 -15.23 -15.75 9.32
N ILE A 457 -16.13 -14.91 9.87
CA ILE A 457 -15.78 -13.89 10.86
C ILE A 457 -15.95 -14.53 12.23
N THR A 458 -14.84 -14.80 12.91
CA THR A 458 -14.86 -15.24 14.31
C THR A 458 -14.90 -14.01 15.23
N LYS A 459 -15.65 -14.15 16.33
CA LYS A 459 -15.79 -13.09 17.34
C LYS A 459 -14.46 -12.79 18.02
N GLU A 460 -13.68 -13.84 18.29
CA GLU A 460 -12.38 -13.74 18.96
C GLU A 460 -11.37 -12.93 18.13
N ALA A 461 -11.30 -13.17 16.82
CA ALA A 461 -10.40 -12.41 15.94
C ALA A 461 -10.89 -10.98 15.73
N LEU A 462 -12.20 -10.77 15.63
CA LEU A 462 -12.79 -9.43 15.53
C LEU A 462 -12.45 -8.59 16.78
N GLU A 463 -12.74 -9.11 17.97
CA GLU A 463 -12.41 -8.46 19.24
C GLU A 463 -10.90 -8.21 19.38
N CYS A 464 -10.06 -9.08 18.83
CA CYS A 464 -8.61 -8.91 18.85
C CYS A 464 -8.14 -7.71 18.01
N ILE A 465 -8.73 -7.52 16.82
CA ILE A 465 -8.43 -6.37 15.95
C ILE A 465 -8.95 -5.07 16.58
N GLU A 466 -10.21 -5.06 17.05
CA GLU A 466 -10.88 -3.88 17.57
C GLU A 466 -10.34 -3.38 18.90
N ASN A 467 -9.84 -4.28 19.75
CA ASN A 467 -9.23 -3.95 21.03
C ASN A 467 -7.71 -3.83 20.94
N HIS A 468 -7.13 -3.96 19.74
CA HIS A 468 -5.71 -3.79 19.48
C HIS A 468 -4.83 -4.76 20.29
N SER A 469 -5.34 -5.97 20.57
CA SER A 469 -4.65 -6.96 21.39
C SER A 469 -3.74 -7.90 20.60
N SER A 470 -3.71 -7.77 19.27
CA SER A 470 -2.73 -8.44 18.41
C SER A 470 -1.47 -7.58 18.26
N ASP A 471 -0.37 -8.06 18.83
CA ASP A 471 0.95 -7.45 18.65
C ASP A 471 1.38 -7.43 17.19
N PHE A 472 1.14 -8.50 16.44
CA PHE A 472 1.44 -8.56 15.01
C PHE A 472 0.74 -7.47 14.20
N VAL A 473 -0.57 -7.30 14.40
CA VAL A 473 -1.30 -6.20 13.75
C VAL A 473 -0.70 -4.87 14.19
N ARG A 474 -0.54 -4.65 15.50
CA ARG A 474 0.01 -3.41 16.06
C ARG A 474 1.38 -3.04 15.49
N TYR A 475 2.31 -3.99 15.37
CA TYR A 475 3.63 -3.74 14.78
C TYR A 475 3.55 -3.29 13.33
N SER A 476 2.66 -3.90 12.53
CA SER A 476 2.39 -3.43 11.18
C SER A 476 1.93 -1.98 11.19
N LEU A 477 1.01 -1.60 12.08
CA LEU A 477 0.46 -0.23 12.12
C LEU A 477 1.52 0.79 12.55
N MET A 478 2.39 0.41 13.49
CA MET A 478 3.52 1.24 13.89
C MET A 478 4.49 1.46 12.73
N ILE A 479 4.83 0.42 11.96
CA ILE A 479 5.69 0.56 10.76
C ILE A 479 5.08 1.58 9.80
N ILE A 480 3.77 1.51 9.57
CA ILE A 480 3.05 2.39 8.64
C ILE A 480 3.13 3.85 9.08
N ARG A 481 2.78 4.12 10.34
CA ARG A 481 2.88 5.47 10.93
C ARG A 481 4.31 6.00 10.87
N LEU A 482 5.30 5.20 11.21
CA LEU A 482 6.70 5.64 11.19
C LEU A 482 7.21 5.91 9.77
N LEU A 483 6.77 5.14 8.76
CA LEU A 483 7.12 5.38 7.35
C LEU A 483 6.47 6.65 6.80
N ASP A 484 5.19 6.88 7.13
CA ASP A 484 4.48 8.12 6.81
C ASP A 484 5.23 9.32 7.41
N ASP A 485 5.42 9.33 8.73
CA ASP A 485 6.08 10.42 9.46
C ASP A 485 7.51 10.69 8.95
N LEU A 486 8.27 9.66 8.58
CA LEU A 486 9.60 9.83 7.99
C LEU A 486 9.55 10.69 6.72
N GLN A 487 8.48 10.61 5.95
CA GLN A 487 8.40 11.20 4.62
C GLN A 487 7.52 12.45 4.54
N THR A 488 6.57 12.63 5.47
CA THR A 488 5.60 13.72 5.47
C THR A 488 5.91 14.83 6.48
N SER A 489 6.60 14.51 7.59
CA SER A 489 6.65 15.39 8.77
C SER A 489 7.09 16.82 8.49
N SER A 490 8.07 17.01 7.59
CA SER A 490 8.63 18.33 7.31
C SER A 490 7.59 19.25 6.65
N HIS A 491 6.78 18.74 5.72
CA HIS A 491 5.77 19.54 5.03
C HIS A 491 4.52 19.75 5.89
N GLU A 492 4.17 18.77 6.71
CA GLU A 492 3.09 18.89 7.69
C GLU A 492 3.43 19.95 8.73
N GLN A 493 4.67 19.98 9.21
CA GLN A 493 5.14 21.02 10.11
C GLN A 493 5.12 22.41 9.46
N GLU A 494 5.53 22.53 8.19
CA GLU A 494 5.52 23.81 7.43
C GLU A 494 4.12 24.39 7.26
N ARG A 495 3.11 23.55 6.98
CA ARG A 495 1.71 23.97 6.82
C ARG A 495 0.95 24.13 8.14
N GLY A 496 1.57 23.73 9.25
CA GLY A 496 1.03 23.78 10.59
C GLY A 496 0.19 22.55 10.89
N ASP A 497 0.80 21.58 11.55
CA ASP A 497 0.20 20.34 12.04
C ASP A 497 0.84 19.94 13.39
N THR A 498 0.30 18.93 14.07
CA THR A 498 0.87 18.38 15.31
C THR A 498 2.31 17.86 15.07
N PRO A 499 3.21 17.95 16.07
CA PRO A 499 4.48 17.23 16.04
C PRO A 499 4.27 15.75 15.72
N LYS A 500 5.10 15.22 14.81
CA LYS A 500 5.10 13.80 14.40
C LYS A 500 6.18 13.03 15.18
N ALA A 501 6.34 11.73 14.90
CA ALA A 501 7.32 10.87 15.57
C ALA A 501 8.73 11.49 15.65
N ILE A 502 9.20 12.12 14.56
CA ILE A 502 10.51 12.78 14.50
C ILE A 502 10.59 13.91 15.53
N GLN A 503 9.64 14.84 15.50
CA GLN A 503 9.64 16.02 16.37
C GLN A 503 9.43 15.65 17.85
N CYS A 504 8.55 14.68 18.13
CA CYS A 504 8.35 14.17 19.48
C CYS A 504 9.62 13.53 20.05
N TYR A 505 10.32 12.72 19.25
CA TYR A 505 11.58 12.10 19.67
C TYR A 505 12.68 13.14 19.91
N MET A 506 12.82 14.12 19.01
CA MET A 506 13.75 15.24 19.16
C MET A 506 13.49 16.02 20.45
N HIS A 507 12.22 16.36 20.70
CA HIS A 507 11.80 17.13 21.86
C HIS A 507 12.08 16.39 23.18
N GLN A 508 11.75 15.11 23.26
CA GLN A 508 11.93 14.30 24.46
C GLN A 508 13.41 14.03 24.79
N ASN A 509 14.25 13.79 23.78
CA ASN A 509 15.64 13.36 23.97
C ASN A 509 16.67 14.47 23.77
N GLY A 510 16.27 15.65 23.31
CA GLY A 510 17.18 16.76 23.01
C GLY A 510 18.17 16.47 21.89
N VAL A 511 17.77 15.65 20.91
CA VAL A 511 18.63 15.21 19.79
C VAL A 511 18.33 15.94 18.49
N SER A 512 19.25 15.84 17.52
CA SER A 512 19.06 16.39 16.17
C SER A 512 18.05 15.58 15.36
N GLU A 513 17.48 16.21 14.32
CA GLU A 513 16.58 15.54 13.37
C GLU A 513 17.24 14.32 12.71
N THR A 514 18.52 14.41 12.35
CA THR A 514 19.27 13.28 11.79
C THR A 514 19.28 12.09 12.74
N ILE A 515 19.56 12.30 14.02
CA ILE A 515 19.56 11.22 15.02
C ILE A 515 18.15 10.64 15.19
N ALA A 516 17.11 11.49 15.23
CA ALA A 516 15.73 11.05 15.35
C ALA A 516 15.27 10.21 14.15
N ARG A 517 15.58 10.65 12.92
CA ARG A 517 15.27 9.92 11.69
C ARG A 517 15.98 8.56 11.65
N GLU A 518 17.26 8.51 12.03
CA GLU A 518 17.99 7.24 12.11
C GLU A 518 17.36 6.33 13.18
N HIS A 519 17.00 6.85 14.35
CA HIS A 519 16.31 6.07 15.37
C HIS A 519 15.01 5.45 14.85
N ILE A 520 14.19 6.22 14.14
CA ILE A 520 12.92 5.73 13.56
C ILE A 520 13.17 4.64 12.50
N LYS A 521 14.19 4.79 11.64
CA LYS A 521 14.57 3.73 10.67
C LYS A 521 14.97 2.43 11.38
N HIS A 522 15.75 2.52 12.46
CA HIS A 522 16.11 1.35 13.27
C HIS A 522 14.86 0.72 13.91
N MET A 523 13.94 1.53 14.42
CA MET A 523 12.68 1.05 15.00
C MET A 523 11.81 0.31 13.97
N ILE A 524 11.70 0.80 12.74
CA ILE A 524 11.00 0.08 11.65
C ILE A 524 11.64 -1.29 11.43
N HIS A 525 12.97 -1.37 11.45
CA HIS A 525 13.67 -2.64 11.31
C HIS A 525 13.35 -3.62 12.46
N ASP A 526 13.37 -3.14 13.70
CA ASP A 526 13.05 -3.96 14.87
C ASP A 526 11.59 -4.42 14.89
N LEU A 527 10.65 -3.56 14.46
CA LEU A 527 9.24 -3.94 14.29
C LEU A 527 9.05 -5.04 13.24
N TRP A 528 9.79 -4.99 12.12
CA TRP A 528 9.80 -6.08 11.14
C TRP A 528 10.33 -7.39 11.73
N LYS A 529 11.40 -7.34 12.54
CA LYS A 529 11.91 -8.54 13.24
C LYS A 529 10.87 -9.15 14.18
N LYS A 530 10.13 -8.31 14.90
CA LYS A 530 9.02 -8.74 15.77
C LYS A 530 7.87 -9.36 14.98
N MET A 531 7.47 -8.76 13.85
CA MET A 531 6.45 -9.34 12.96
C MET A 531 6.89 -10.66 12.34
N ASN A 532 8.16 -10.79 11.97
CA ASN A 532 8.70 -12.03 11.41
C ASN A 532 8.66 -13.19 12.42
N GLY A 533 8.93 -12.89 13.69
CA GLY A 533 9.01 -13.86 14.78
C GLY A 533 7.66 -14.26 15.40
N ASP A 534 6.54 -13.62 15.02
CA ASP A 534 5.23 -13.96 15.59
C ASP A 534 4.79 -15.40 15.20
N GLU A 535 4.25 -16.16 16.15
CA GLU A 535 3.97 -17.59 15.99
C GLU A 535 2.62 -17.82 15.28
N TYR A 536 2.59 -17.66 13.95
CA TYR A 536 1.37 -17.78 13.15
C TYR A 536 0.67 -19.14 13.21
N SER A 537 1.37 -20.22 13.56
CA SER A 537 0.76 -21.56 13.70
C SER A 537 -0.32 -21.62 14.78
N ARG A 538 -0.34 -20.63 15.69
CA ARG A 538 -1.36 -20.43 16.72
C ARG A 538 -2.23 -19.20 16.47
N SER A 539 -2.11 -18.57 15.30
CA SER A 539 -2.87 -17.38 14.98
C SER A 539 -4.35 -17.69 14.89
N ILE A 540 -5.14 -16.83 15.51
CA ILE A 540 -6.60 -16.82 15.38
C ILE A 540 -7.06 -16.27 14.02
N PHE A 541 -6.14 -15.68 13.25
CA PHE A 541 -6.43 -15.04 11.99
C PHE A 541 -6.26 -15.98 10.80
N PRO A 542 -7.11 -15.87 9.76
CA PRO A 542 -6.94 -16.61 8.53
C PRO A 542 -5.70 -16.11 7.77
N ARG A 543 -5.10 -16.99 6.96
CA ARG A 543 -3.86 -16.68 6.23
C ARG A 543 -3.97 -15.44 5.35
N GLN A 544 -5.11 -15.25 4.69
CA GLN A 544 -5.34 -14.08 3.83
C GLN A 544 -5.27 -12.76 4.61
N PHE A 545 -5.77 -12.74 5.86
CA PHE A 545 -5.68 -11.56 6.71
C PHE A 545 -4.24 -11.28 7.14
N ILE A 546 -3.49 -12.33 7.49
CA ILE A 546 -2.06 -12.19 7.80
C ILE A 546 -1.30 -11.59 6.61
N ASP A 547 -1.54 -12.13 5.41
CA ASP A 547 -0.91 -11.65 4.19
C ASP A 547 -1.31 -10.20 3.88
N PHE A 548 -2.57 -9.80 4.15
CA PHE A 548 -3.02 -8.41 4.07
C PHE A 548 -2.24 -7.49 4.99
N VAL A 549 -2.12 -7.84 6.28
CA VAL A 549 -1.43 -7.01 7.28
C VAL A 549 0.03 -6.81 6.88
N GLU A 550 0.73 -7.87 6.47
CA GLU A 550 2.10 -7.73 5.95
C GLU A 550 2.17 -6.89 4.68
N ASN A 551 1.26 -7.11 3.73
CA ASN A 551 1.21 -6.34 2.49
C ASN A 551 0.87 -4.88 2.74
N TYR A 552 0.12 -4.57 3.81
CA TYR A 552 -0.16 -3.19 4.19
C TYR A 552 1.12 -2.48 4.62
N ALA A 553 1.96 -3.10 5.47
CA ALA A 553 3.29 -2.57 5.78
C ALA A 553 4.19 -2.42 4.53
N ARG A 554 4.21 -3.44 3.65
CA ARG A 554 4.97 -3.40 2.37
C ARG A 554 4.51 -2.27 1.44
N SER A 555 3.20 -2.05 1.38
CA SER A 555 2.61 -1.00 0.55
C SER A 555 3.00 0.40 1.04
N CYS A 556 3.17 0.58 2.35
CA CYS A 556 3.59 1.85 2.92
C CYS A 556 5.06 2.16 2.61
N HIS A 557 5.94 1.15 2.65
CA HIS A 557 7.30 1.30 2.12
C HIS A 557 7.29 1.76 0.68
N CYS A 558 6.34 1.28 -0.12
CA CYS A 558 6.20 1.64 -1.53
C CYS A 558 5.62 3.04 -1.75
N ILE A 559 4.72 3.52 -0.91
CA ILE A 559 4.13 4.85 -1.03
C ILE A 559 5.11 5.92 -0.55
N TYR A 560 5.72 5.70 0.61
CA TYR A 560 6.60 6.69 1.24
C TYR A 560 8.08 6.45 0.90
N GLN A 561 8.37 5.71 -0.19
CA GLN A 561 9.74 5.28 -0.51
C GLN A 561 10.69 6.47 -0.75
N PHE A 562 10.20 7.53 -1.39
CA PHE A 562 11.02 8.68 -1.78
C PHE A 562 10.37 10.03 -1.43
N GLU A 563 9.05 10.12 -1.51
CA GLU A 563 8.27 11.34 -1.26
C GLU A 563 6.87 10.98 -0.75
N ASP A 564 6.08 11.98 -0.34
CA ASP A 564 4.65 11.84 -0.07
C ASP A 564 3.88 11.62 -1.39
N TRP A 565 3.85 10.37 -1.84
CA TRP A 565 3.16 9.96 -3.05
C TRP A 565 1.63 9.87 -2.90
N TYR A 566 1.11 9.96 -1.68
CA TYR A 566 -0.32 9.94 -1.42
C TYR A 566 -0.93 11.35 -1.39
N GLY A 567 -0.38 12.26 -0.57
CA GLY A 567 -1.01 13.53 -0.23
C GLY A 567 -1.02 14.54 -1.37
N GLY A 568 0.13 15.14 -1.69
CA GLY A 568 0.17 16.32 -2.57
C GLY A 568 1.34 16.39 -3.55
N LYS A 569 2.38 15.60 -3.30
CA LYS A 569 3.58 15.49 -4.14
C LYS A 569 3.63 14.10 -4.76
N ALA A 570 2.55 13.67 -5.39
CA ALA A 570 2.60 12.54 -6.32
C ALA A 570 3.61 12.90 -7.43
N GLY A 571 4.87 12.57 -7.19
CA GLY A 571 5.97 12.84 -8.09
C GLY A 571 5.85 11.95 -9.32
N PRO A 572 6.75 12.13 -10.31
CA PRO A 572 6.81 11.28 -11.48
C PRO A 572 6.83 9.78 -11.14
N GLY A 573 7.36 9.40 -9.97
CA GLY A 573 7.40 8.02 -9.47
C GLY A 573 6.03 7.38 -9.26
N MET A 574 5.16 7.98 -8.44
CA MET A 574 3.81 7.44 -8.21
C MET A 574 2.98 7.44 -9.49
N LYS A 575 3.07 8.53 -10.26
CA LYS A 575 2.39 8.61 -11.56
C LYS A 575 2.80 7.45 -12.47
N ASN A 576 4.10 7.17 -12.57
CA ASN A 576 4.59 6.06 -13.36
C ASN A 576 4.08 4.70 -12.84
N ARG A 577 4.02 4.50 -11.52
CA ARG A 577 3.46 3.27 -10.94
C ARG A 577 1.98 3.08 -11.27
N ILE A 578 1.18 4.15 -11.17
CA ILE A 578 -0.24 4.13 -11.57
C ILE A 578 -0.36 3.80 -13.05
N VAL A 579 0.40 4.48 -13.92
CA VAL A 579 0.37 4.21 -15.37
C VAL A 579 0.72 2.76 -15.67
N LEU A 580 1.77 2.21 -15.07
CA LEU A 580 2.19 0.82 -15.33
C LEU A 580 1.23 -0.22 -14.75
N LEU A 581 0.57 0.09 -13.63
CA LEU A 581 -0.34 -0.85 -12.97
C LEU A 581 -1.75 -0.81 -13.57
N ILE A 582 -2.25 0.37 -13.95
CA ILE A 582 -3.64 0.60 -14.34
C ILE A 582 -3.79 0.84 -15.85
N GLU A 583 -2.94 1.63 -16.48
CA GLU A 583 -3.18 2.13 -17.85
C GLU A 583 -2.46 1.32 -18.93
N LYS A 584 -1.17 1.02 -18.75
CA LYS A 584 -0.30 0.44 -19.78
C LYS A 584 -0.16 -1.07 -19.57
N PRO A 585 -0.73 -1.90 -20.46
CA PRO A 585 -0.53 -3.34 -20.40
C PRO A 585 0.89 -3.71 -20.80
N ILE A 586 1.36 -4.85 -20.29
CA ILE A 586 2.65 -5.43 -20.67
C ILE A 586 2.53 -5.99 -22.09
N PRO A 587 3.43 -5.65 -23.03
CA PRO A 587 3.37 -6.15 -24.39
C PRO A 587 3.48 -7.68 -24.48
N ILE A 588 2.56 -8.31 -25.21
CA ILE A 588 2.56 -9.76 -25.52
C ILE A 588 2.58 -9.92 -27.04
N LYS A 589 3.41 -10.84 -27.55
CA LYS A 589 3.52 -11.12 -28.99
C LYS A 589 2.21 -11.77 -29.48
N LYS A 590 1.45 -11.10 -30.35
CA LYS A 590 0.15 -11.58 -30.86
C LYS A 590 0.14 -12.99 -31.48
N ASN A 591 1.29 -13.49 -31.94
CA ASN A 591 1.42 -14.85 -32.49
C ASN A 591 1.33 -15.97 -31.43
N SER A 592 1.16 -15.67 -30.14
CA SER A 592 0.99 -16.67 -29.08
C SER A 592 -0.49 -17.03 -28.78
N LEU A 593 -1.43 -16.37 -29.45
CA LEU A 593 -2.88 -16.52 -29.26
C LEU A 593 -3.55 -17.49 -30.25
N THR A 594 -2.81 -17.94 -31.26
CA THR A 594 -3.15 -19.06 -32.16
C THR A 594 -2.43 -20.32 -31.71
#